data_AF-A0A947XMV8-F1
#
_entry.id   AF-A0A947XMV8-F1
#
_cell.length_a   1.000
_cell.length_b   1.000
_cell.length_c   1.000
_cell.angle_alpha   90.00
_cell.angle_beta   90.00
_cell.angle_gamma   90.00
#
_symmetry.space_group_name_H-M   'P 1'
#
loop_
_entity.id
_entity.type
_entity.pdbx_description
1 polymer ?
#
loop_
_entity_poly.entity_id
_entity_poly.type
_entity_poly.pdbx_seq_one_letter_code
_entity_poly.pdbx_strand_id
1 'polypeptide(L)'
;MKITNHLNADGFRVQNLADAVDPQDAVSKAQLDAAVQGWKWKEPVRAASTANITLSGAQTIDGVSVVAGDRVLVKDQSTGSANGIYVAATGAWSRAADFDAGTEVVGATVFVSEGTANGNSQWHMTTDGPITIGTTGLVWAQVGGGASYTAGAGIDITGGVISIDPAVVARKVSATIGDNSATTISITHNFGTRDLIVSVREVSSNAGVIADWVANTDDTVQITFGVAPTTGQYRVTVVA
;
A
#
# COMPACT_ATOMS: atom_id res chain seq x y z
N MET A 1 -26.54 -21.91 -38.15
CA MET A 1 -25.73 -22.71 -39.11
C MET A 1 -24.75 -23.53 -38.28
N LYS A 2 -24.76 -24.86 -38.39
CA LYS A 2 -23.80 -25.69 -37.65
C LYS A 2 -22.59 -25.93 -38.55
N ILE A 3 -21.47 -25.29 -38.23
CA ILE A 3 -20.18 -25.61 -38.85
C ILE A 3 -19.53 -26.67 -37.95
N THR A 4 -19.27 -27.85 -38.51
CA THR A 4 -18.71 -28.98 -37.75
C THR A 4 -17.19 -29.07 -37.82
N ASN A 5 -16.58 -28.25 -38.70
CA ASN A 5 -15.14 -28.17 -38.94
C ASN A 5 -14.64 -26.74 -38.67
N HIS A 6 -13.37 -26.46 -38.93
CA HIS A 6 -12.81 -25.11 -38.75
C HIS A 6 -13.37 -24.13 -39.80
N LEU A 7 -13.64 -22.90 -39.34
CA LEU A 7 -13.91 -21.75 -40.20
C LEU A 7 -12.61 -20.96 -40.38
N ASN A 8 -12.12 -20.84 -41.62
CA ASN A 8 -10.99 -19.99 -41.97
C ASN A 8 -11.50 -18.79 -42.78
N ALA A 9 -11.15 -17.58 -42.35
CA ALA A 9 -11.55 -16.33 -43.00
C ALA A 9 -10.51 -15.79 -44.00
N ASP A 10 -9.39 -16.49 -44.25
CA ASP A 10 -8.35 -16.12 -45.22
C ASP A 10 -7.89 -14.65 -45.14
N GLY A 11 -7.81 -14.11 -43.91
CA GLY A 11 -7.40 -12.73 -43.64
C GLY A 11 -8.51 -11.68 -43.78
N PHE A 12 -9.74 -12.08 -44.12
CA PHE A 12 -10.90 -11.18 -44.16
C PHE A 12 -11.48 -10.95 -42.77
N ARG A 13 -12.09 -9.76 -42.58
CA ARG A 13 -12.82 -9.41 -41.36
C ARG A 13 -14.17 -10.12 -41.31
N VAL A 14 -14.54 -10.64 -40.14
CA VAL A 14 -15.91 -11.07 -39.84
C VAL A 14 -16.67 -9.87 -39.28
N GLN A 15 -17.71 -9.42 -39.99
CA GLN A 15 -18.48 -8.22 -39.65
C GLN A 15 -19.90 -8.57 -39.21
N ASN A 16 -20.61 -7.62 -38.61
CA ASN A 16 -22.00 -7.76 -38.15
C ASN A 16 -22.22 -8.91 -37.15
N LEU A 17 -21.22 -9.17 -36.31
CA LEU A 17 -21.34 -10.10 -35.20
C LEU A 17 -22.23 -9.48 -34.12
N ALA A 18 -23.30 -10.17 -33.74
CA ALA A 18 -24.14 -9.79 -32.62
C ALA A 18 -23.40 -9.97 -31.30
N ASP A 19 -23.91 -9.35 -30.24
CA ASP A 19 -23.31 -9.46 -28.92
C ASP A 19 -23.38 -10.91 -28.39
N ALA A 20 -22.23 -11.47 -28.02
CA ALA A 20 -22.07 -12.75 -27.34
C ALA A 20 -22.92 -12.83 -26.05
N VAL A 21 -23.60 -13.96 -25.85
CA VAL A 21 -24.43 -14.26 -24.66
C VAL A 21 -23.92 -15.52 -23.96
N ASP A 22 -23.54 -16.55 -24.72
CA ASP A 22 -23.06 -17.83 -24.20
C ASP A 22 -21.53 -17.87 -24.05
N PRO A 23 -20.97 -18.69 -23.13
CA PRO A 23 -19.52 -18.75 -22.90
C PRO A 23 -18.65 -19.16 -24.09
N GLN A 24 -19.24 -19.71 -25.15
CA GLN A 24 -18.54 -20.18 -26.35
C GLN A 24 -18.78 -19.26 -27.56
N ASP A 25 -19.52 -18.17 -27.40
CA ASP A 25 -19.78 -17.23 -28.47
C ASP A 25 -18.52 -16.46 -28.85
N ALA A 26 -18.43 -16.11 -30.14
CA ALA A 26 -17.44 -15.15 -30.59
C ALA A 26 -17.82 -13.75 -30.11
N VAL A 27 -16.85 -13.00 -29.59
CA VAL A 27 -17.06 -11.63 -29.12
C VAL A 27 -16.78 -10.59 -30.20
N SER A 28 -17.60 -9.55 -30.29
CA SER A 28 -17.32 -8.41 -31.17
C SER A 28 -16.22 -7.52 -30.58
N LYS A 29 -15.49 -6.78 -31.41
CA LYS A 29 -14.54 -5.77 -30.93
C LYS A 29 -15.23 -4.74 -30.03
N ALA A 30 -16.48 -4.39 -30.32
CA ALA A 30 -17.24 -3.44 -29.51
C ALA A 30 -17.53 -3.99 -28.11
N GLN A 31 -17.87 -5.28 -27.97
CA GLN A 31 -18.04 -5.93 -26.67
C GLN A 31 -16.73 -6.03 -25.90
N LEU A 32 -15.61 -6.33 -26.59
CA LEU A 32 -14.30 -6.32 -25.96
C LEU A 32 -13.94 -4.91 -25.45
N ASP A 33 -14.15 -3.90 -26.29
CA ASP A 33 -13.88 -2.50 -25.94
C ASP A 33 -14.81 -2.04 -24.79
N ALA A 34 -16.06 -2.50 -24.76
CA ALA A 34 -17.01 -2.25 -23.66
C ALA A 34 -16.66 -2.99 -22.37
N ALA A 35 -16.19 -4.23 -22.45
CA ALA A 35 -15.70 -4.99 -21.29
C ALA A 35 -14.44 -4.37 -20.67
N VAL A 36 -13.67 -3.63 -21.47
CA VAL A 36 -12.48 -2.88 -21.04
C VAL A 36 -12.82 -1.39 -20.74
N GLN A 37 -14.09 -0.98 -20.82
CA GLN A 37 -14.48 0.41 -20.54
C GLN A 37 -14.14 0.82 -19.11
N GLY A 38 -13.34 1.88 -19.03
CA GLY A 38 -12.82 2.47 -17.81
C GLY A 38 -11.29 2.45 -17.75
N TRP A 39 -10.65 1.41 -18.29
CA TRP A 39 -9.20 1.19 -18.14
C TRP A 39 -8.51 1.00 -19.49
N LYS A 40 -7.81 2.03 -19.96
CA LYS A 40 -7.03 2.02 -21.20
C LYS A 40 -5.57 1.65 -20.92
N TRP A 41 -5.27 0.36 -20.96
CA TRP A 41 -3.91 -0.14 -20.75
C TRP A 41 -2.91 0.44 -21.76
N LYS A 42 -1.76 0.86 -21.23
CA LYS A 42 -0.59 1.38 -21.95
C LYS A 42 0.54 0.37 -21.92
N GLU A 43 1.52 0.54 -22.80
CA GLU A 43 2.74 -0.26 -22.71
C GLU A 43 3.40 -0.05 -21.35
N PRO A 44 3.94 -1.12 -20.72
CA PRO A 44 4.58 -1.01 -19.41
C PRO A 44 5.67 0.05 -19.38
N VAL A 45 5.83 0.66 -18.20
CA VAL A 45 6.97 1.52 -17.91
C VAL A 45 7.98 0.75 -17.10
N ARG A 46 9.24 1.15 -17.22
CA ARG A 46 10.33 0.54 -16.47
C ARG A 46 10.35 1.03 -15.03
N ALA A 47 10.17 2.32 -14.80
CA ALA A 47 10.15 2.94 -13.47
C ALA A 47 9.04 3.99 -13.35
N ALA A 48 8.69 4.35 -12.12
CA ALA A 48 7.80 5.48 -11.82
C ALA A 48 8.47 6.47 -10.86
N SER A 49 8.19 7.75 -11.01
CA SER A 49 8.73 8.79 -10.13
C SER A 49 8.32 8.56 -8.66
N THR A 50 9.12 9.10 -7.74
CA THR A 50 8.80 9.23 -6.30
C THR A 50 8.86 10.69 -5.82
N ALA A 51 9.26 11.61 -6.71
CA ALA A 51 9.41 13.04 -6.49
C ALA A 51 9.47 13.77 -7.85
N ASN A 52 9.60 15.09 -7.84
CA ASN A 52 9.92 15.88 -9.03
C ASN A 52 11.20 15.35 -9.70
N ILE A 53 11.18 15.24 -11.03
CA ILE A 53 12.35 14.82 -11.83
C ILE A 53 12.62 15.79 -12.96
N THR A 54 13.84 15.75 -13.50
CA THR A 54 14.18 16.47 -14.73
C THR A 54 13.75 15.63 -15.92
N LEU A 55 12.93 16.17 -16.83
CA LEU A 55 12.50 15.46 -18.04
C LEU A 55 13.55 15.54 -19.16
N SER A 56 14.80 15.17 -18.84
CA SER A 56 15.94 15.19 -19.75
C SER A 56 17.08 14.31 -19.21
N GLY A 57 17.84 13.69 -20.12
CA GLY A 57 19.04 12.92 -19.77
C GLY A 57 18.75 11.59 -19.06
N ALA A 58 19.81 10.79 -18.88
CA ALA A 58 19.77 9.59 -18.05
C ALA A 58 19.82 9.95 -16.56
N GLN A 59 19.10 9.20 -15.73
CA GLN A 59 19.02 9.45 -14.29
C GLN A 59 18.53 8.21 -13.53
N THR A 60 18.72 8.21 -12.21
CA THR A 60 18.18 7.15 -11.35
C THR A 60 16.81 7.55 -10.83
N ILE A 61 15.79 6.71 -11.05
CA ILE A 61 14.42 6.91 -10.61
C ILE A 61 13.99 5.69 -9.81
N ASP A 62 13.57 5.89 -8.56
CA ASP A 62 13.13 4.80 -7.66
C ASP A 62 14.15 3.64 -7.53
N GLY A 63 15.45 3.98 -7.55
CA GLY A 63 16.55 3.01 -7.52
C GLY A 63 16.90 2.38 -8.88
N VAL A 64 16.18 2.70 -9.94
CA VAL A 64 16.39 2.18 -11.31
C VAL A 64 17.18 3.18 -12.15
N SER A 65 18.27 2.74 -12.77
CA SER A 65 19.04 3.57 -13.72
C SER A 65 18.31 3.63 -15.06
N VAL A 66 17.62 4.74 -15.33
CA VAL A 66 16.85 4.99 -16.56
C VAL A 66 17.74 5.61 -17.63
N VAL A 67 17.74 5.04 -18.83
CA VAL A 67 18.53 5.49 -19.98
C VAL A 67 17.64 5.79 -21.19
N ALA A 68 18.23 6.32 -22.27
CA ALA A 68 17.49 6.65 -23.48
C ALA A 68 16.73 5.42 -24.05
N GLY A 69 15.45 5.60 -24.37
CA GLY A 69 14.54 4.55 -24.83
C GLY A 69 13.67 3.93 -23.73
N ASP A 70 14.05 4.08 -22.46
CA ASP A 70 13.24 3.56 -21.34
C ASP A 70 11.95 4.38 -21.18
N ARG A 71 10.85 3.68 -20.89
CA ARG A 71 9.56 4.32 -20.57
C ARG A 71 9.48 4.57 -19.06
N VAL A 72 9.02 5.76 -18.67
CA VAL A 72 8.89 6.17 -17.27
C VAL A 72 7.51 6.77 -17.02
N LEU A 73 6.84 6.32 -15.96
CA LEU A 73 5.66 7.00 -15.43
C LEU A 73 6.10 8.17 -14.57
N VAL A 74 5.79 9.39 -15.02
CA VAL A 74 6.03 10.63 -14.28
C VAL A 74 4.71 11.05 -13.65
N LYS A 75 4.58 10.89 -12.33
CA LYS A 75 3.33 11.12 -11.59
C LYS A 75 3.47 12.13 -10.44
N ASP A 76 4.69 12.50 -10.06
CA ASP A 76 4.95 13.34 -8.87
C ASP A 76 5.52 14.72 -9.21
N GLN A 77 5.29 15.25 -10.42
CA GLN A 77 5.66 16.63 -10.72
C GLN A 77 4.75 17.62 -9.98
N SER A 78 5.32 18.69 -9.46
CA SER A 78 4.58 19.80 -8.83
C SER A 78 3.66 20.49 -9.85
N THR A 79 4.10 20.61 -11.10
CA THR A 79 3.24 21.02 -12.21
C THR A 79 2.54 19.78 -12.74
N GLY A 80 1.32 19.51 -12.27
CA GLY A 80 0.57 18.29 -12.62
C GLY A 80 0.35 18.10 -14.13
N SER A 81 0.38 19.16 -14.95
CA SER A 81 0.28 19.02 -16.41
C SER A 81 1.55 18.48 -17.08
N ALA A 82 2.66 18.41 -16.34
CA ALA A 82 3.90 17.76 -16.76
C ALA A 82 3.92 16.25 -16.42
N ASN A 83 2.98 15.76 -15.62
CA ASN A 83 2.83 14.31 -15.41
C ASN A 83 2.44 13.60 -16.72
N GLY A 84 2.66 12.29 -16.77
CA GLY A 84 2.38 11.44 -17.91
C GLY A 84 3.38 10.31 -18.08
N ILE A 85 3.28 9.58 -19.19
CA ILE A 85 4.23 8.55 -19.57
C ILE A 85 5.23 9.16 -20.56
N TYR A 86 6.52 9.03 -20.25
CA TYR A 86 7.61 9.59 -21.06
C TYR A 86 8.55 8.51 -21.56
N VAL A 87 9.16 8.76 -22.71
CA VAL A 87 10.32 8.01 -23.21
C VAL A 87 11.57 8.82 -22.89
N ALA A 88 12.46 8.22 -22.10
CA ALA A 88 13.71 8.82 -21.72
C ALA A 88 14.63 9.03 -22.93
N ALA A 89 15.44 10.07 -22.89
CA ALA A 89 16.37 10.45 -23.95
C ALA A 89 17.64 11.07 -23.36
N THR A 90 18.68 11.21 -24.18
CA THR A 90 19.90 11.93 -23.79
C THR A 90 19.66 13.44 -23.66
N GLY A 91 18.74 13.98 -24.45
CA GLY A 91 18.20 15.33 -24.32
C GLY A 91 16.83 15.32 -23.64
N ALA A 92 16.00 16.31 -23.99
CA ALA A 92 14.64 16.42 -23.47
C ALA A 92 13.83 15.15 -23.77
N TRP A 93 13.10 14.66 -22.76
CA TRP A 93 12.22 13.52 -22.88
C TRP A 93 10.93 13.92 -23.61
N SER A 94 10.39 13.01 -24.41
CA SER A 94 9.08 13.17 -25.06
C SER A 94 8.04 12.33 -24.35
N ARG A 95 6.77 12.72 -24.42
CA ARG A 95 5.68 11.81 -24.05
C ARG A 95 5.71 10.57 -24.94
N ALA A 96 5.27 9.45 -24.39
CA ALA A 96 5.13 8.21 -25.14
C ALA A 96 4.01 8.34 -26.20
N ALA A 97 4.18 7.66 -27.33
CA ALA A 97 3.26 7.75 -28.48
C ALA A 97 1.86 7.18 -28.19
N ASP A 98 1.70 6.35 -27.15
CA ASP A 98 0.41 5.86 -26.67
C ASP A 98 -0.18 6.75 -25.55
N PHE A 99 0.46 7.90 -25.26
CA PHE A 99 0.08 8.86 -24.23
C PHE A 99 0.40 10.31 -24.67
N ASP A 100 0.07 10.69 -25.91
CA ASP A 100 0.35 12.04 -26.41
C ASP A 100 -0.90 12.83 -26.85
N ALA A 101 -2.06 12.19 -26.91
CA ALA A 101 -3.34 12.83 -27.19
C ALA A 101 -4.33 12.77 -26.01
N GLY A 102 -5.14 13.81 -25.83
CA GLY A 102 -6.11 13.90 -24.72
C GLY A 102 -7.11 12.74 -24.68
N THR A 103 -7.53 12.23 -25.84
CA THR A 103 -8.42 11.06 -25.95
C THR A 103 -7.77 9.75 -25.51
N GLU A 104 -6.45 9.65 -25.59
CA GLU A 104 -5.67 8.48 -25.17
C GLU A 104 -5.40 8.48 -23.66
N VAL A 105 -5.29 9.67 -23.09
CA VAL A 105 -4.92 9.89 -21.69
C VAL A 105 -6.08 9.58 -20.75
N VAL A 106 -7.32 9.97 -21.10
CA VAL A 106 -8.52 9.72 -20.28
C VAL A 106 -8.70 8.23 -20.01
N GLY A 107 -8.61 7.83 -18.73
CA GLY A 107 -8.69 6.44 -18.26
C GLY A 107 -7.45 5.59 -18.52
N ALA A 108 -6.28 6.19 -18.80
CA ALA A 108 -5.04 5.44 -19.02
C ALA A 108 -4.63 4.64 -17.78
N THR A 109 -4.21 3.39 -18.00
CA THR A 109 -3.64 2.52 -16.96
C THR A 109 -2.29 1.99 -17.41
N VAL A 110 -1.31 1.91 -16.52
CA VAL A 110 0.02 1.41 -16.83
C VAL A 110 0.58 0.52 -15.73
N PHE A 111 1.36 -0.50 -16.11
CA PHE A 111 2.14 -1.33 -15.19
C PHE A 111 3.57 -0.80 -15.06
N VAL A 112 4.10 -0.77 -13.84
CA VAL A 112 5.47 -0.37 -13.50
C VAL A 112 6.28 -1.61 -13.18
N SER A 113 7.32 -1.86 -13.96
CA SER A 113 8.06 -3.15 -13.93
C SER A 113 9.12 -3.21 -12.84
N GLU A 114 9.82 -2.11 -12.58
CA GLU A 114 10.94 -2.04 -11.64
C GLU A 114 10.79 -0.81 -10.72
N GLY A 115 11.51 -0.82 -9.61
CA GLY A 115 11.49 0.25 -8.61
C GLY A 115 11.49 -0.30 -7.19
N THR A 116 12.03 0.48 -6.26
CA THR A 116 12.03 0.12 -4.83
C THR A 116 10.65 0.35 -4.21
N ALA A 117 10.05 1.51 -4.46
CA ALA A 117 8.74 1.89 -3.95
C ALA A 117 7.60 1.49 -4.89
N ASN A 118 7.77 1.72 -6.20
CA ASN A 118 6.71 1.58 -7.20
C ASN A 118 6.88 0.33 -8.09
N GLY A 119 7.89 -0.51 -7.86
CA GLY A 119 8.08 -1.73 -8.65
C GLY A 119 6.89 -2.70 -8.54
N ASN A 120 6.56 -3.37 -9.64
CA ASN A 120 5.44 -4.31 -9.73
C ASN A 120 4.06 -3.72 -9.38
N SER A 121 3.85 -2.42 -9.65
CA SER A 121 2.58 -1.73 -9.36
C SER A 121 1.81 -1.37 -10.63
N GLN A 122 0.52 -1.08 -10.47
CA GLN A 122 -0.41 -0.64 -11.51
C GLN A 122 -0.95 0.72 -11.14
N TRP A 123 -0.95 1.65 -12.10
CA TRP A 123 -1.38 3.03 -11.91
C TRP A 123 -2.45 3.40 -12.92
N HIS A 124 -3.49 4.07 -12.45
CA HIS A 124 -4.59 4.57 -13.25
C HIS A 124 -4.66 6.09 -13.19
N MET A 125 -4.87 6.72 -14.35
CA MET A 125 -5.02 8.16 -14.49
C MET A 125 -6.49 8.54 -14.19
N THR A 126 -6.70 9.30 -13.11
CA THR A 126 -8.03 9.58 -12.54
C THR A 126 -8.58 10.96 -12.88
N THR A 127 -7.85 11.79 -13.63
CA THR A 127 -8.38 13.09 -14.11
C THR A 127 -9.50 12.86 -15.12
N ASP A 128 -10.67 13.41 -14.87
CA ASP A 128 -11.79 13.35 -15.80
C ASP A 128 -11.57 14.23 -17.05
N GLY A 129 -12.17 13.81 -18.17
CA GLY A 129 -12.15 14.58 -19.41
C GLY A 129 -13.03 15.85 -19.36
N PRO A 130 -12.82 16.81 -20.28
CA PRO A 130 -11.82 16.81 -21.36
C PRO A 130 -10.40 17.16 -20.88
N ILE A 131 -9.39 16.50 -21.47
CA ILE A 131 -7.97 16.73 -21.14
C ILE A 131 -7.25 17.40 -22.30
N THR A 132 -6.56 18.51 -22.02
CA THR A 132 -5.63 19.16 -22.94
C THR A 132 -4.19 18.90 -22.47
N ILE A 133 -3.41 18.19 -23.28
CA ILE A 133 -2.03 17.83 -22.97
C ILE A 133 -1.16 19.08 -22.78
N GLY A 134 -0.35 19.08 -21.71
CA GLY A 134 0.49 20.22 -21.32
C GLY A 134 -0.23 21.29 -20.51
N THR A 135 -1.56 21.28 -20.46
CA THR A 135 -2.36 22.28 -19.74
C THR A 135 -3.12 21.67 -18.57
N THR A 136 -3.86 20.60 -18.79
CA THR A 136 -4.65 19.94 -17.74
C THR A 136 -3.73 19.15 -16.81
N GLY A 137 -3.93 19.27 -15.50
CA GLY A 137 -3.21 18.47 -14.51
C GLY A 137 -3.58 16.99 -14.59
N LEU A 138 -2.58 16.11 -14.65
CA LEU A 138 -2.77 14.65 -14.75
C LEU A 138 -2.46 14.00 -13.40
N VAL A 139 -3.50 13.45 -12.77
CA VAL A 139 -3.42 12.77 -11.47
C VAL A 139 -3.45 11.27 -11.69
N TRP A 140 -2.57 10.56 -10.98
CA TRP A 140 -2.45 9.11 -11.04
C TRP A 140 -2.67 8.50 -9.66
N ALA A 141 -3.42 7.42 -9.60
CA ALA A 141 -3.64 6.62 -8.40
C ALA A 141 -3.13 5.19 -8.61
N GLN A 142 -2.52 4.61 -7.59
CA GLN A 142 -2.18 3.19 -7.61
C GLN A 142 -3.46 2.37 -7.44
N VAL A 143 -3.63 1.36 -8.29
CA VAL A 143 -4.85 0.57 -8.36
C VAL A 143 -4.61 -0.94 -8.28
N GLY A 144 -3.34 -1.36 -8.22
CA GLY A 144 -2.95 -2.76 -8.03
C GLY A 144 -1.44 -2.94 -7.85
N GLY A 145 -1.01 -4.08 -7.28
CA GLY A 145 0.40 -4.42 -7.10
C GLY A 145 1.20 -3.45 -6.21
N GLY A 146 2.53 -3.55 -6.23
CA GLY A 146 3.48 -2.71 -5.47
C GLY A 146 3.57 -2.99 -3.97
N ALA A 147 4.43 -2.25 -3.27
CA ALA A 147 4.39 -2.18 -1.81
C ALA A 147 3.12 -1.41 -1.42
N SER A 148 2.04 -2.11 -1.06
CA SER A 148 0.73 -1.50 -0.82
C SER A 148 0.70 -0.54 0.37
N TYR A 149 1.75 -0.51 1.19
CA TYR A 149 1.78 0.23 2.45
C TYR A 149 3.20 0.76 2.71
N THR A 150 3.29 2.04 3.04
CA THR A 150 4.51 2.64 3.59
C THR A 150 4.35 2.74 5.11
N ALA A 151 5.34 2.26 5.85
CA ALA A 151 5.43 2.42 7.30
C ALA A 151 5.48 3.92 7.66
N GLY A 152 4.50 4.39 8.44
CA GLY A 152 4.60 5.66 9.15
C GLY A 152 5.34 5.50 10.48
N ALA A 153 5.55 6.60 11.20
CA ALA A 153 6.13 6.53 12.55
C ALA A 153 5.26 5.63 13.46
N GLY A 154 5.87 4.63 14.08
CA GLY A 154 5.18 3.69 14.97
C GLY A 154 4.59 2.45 14.30
N ILE A 155 4.74 2.29 12.99
CA ILE A 155 4.31 1.10 12.25
C ILE A 155 5.52 0.50 11.55
N ASP A 156 5.72 -0.80 11.70
CA ASP A 156 6.69 -1.58 10.95
C ASP A 156 5.98 -2.39 9.86
N ILE A 157 6.60 -2.43 8.68
CA ILE A 157 6.12 -3.25 7.56
C ILE A 157 7.27 -4.08 7.04
N THR A 158 7.27 -5.36 7.36
CA THR A 158 8.32 -6.31 6.96
C THR A 158 7.70 -7.53 6.32
N GLY A 159 8.08 -7.85 5.08
CA GLY A 159 7.57 -9.03 4.37
C GLY A 159 6.05 -9.06 4.20
N GLY A 160 5.38 -7.91 4.18
CA GLY A 160 3.92 -7.80 4.11
C GLY A 160 3.18 -7.94 5.45
N VAL A 161 3.89 -8.16 6.56
CA VAL A 161 3.33 -8.09 7.91
C VAL A 161 3.33 -6.64 8.37
N ILE A 162 2.18 -6.14 8.79
CA ILE A 162 2.03 -4.83 9.44
C ILE A 162 2.04 -5.06 10.95
N SER A 163 2.98 -4.45 11.65
CA SER A 163 3.11 -4.50 13.10
C SER A 163 3.30 -3.10 13.69
N ILE A 164 3.18 -3.00 15.00
CA ILE A 164 3.62 -1.80 15.73
C ILE A 164 5.14 -1.81 15.86
N ASP A 165 5.76 -0.64 15.77
CA ASP A 165 7.16 -0.45 16.15
C ASP A 165 7.23 -0.18 17.66
N PRO A 166 7.71 -1.14 18.47
CA PRO A 166 7.75 -1.00 19.92
C PRO A 166 8.83 -0.02 20.41
N ALA A 167 9.72 0.49 19.53
CA ALA A 167 10.67 1.54 19.89
C ALA A 167 10.00 2.93 19.92
N VAL A 168 8.85 3.08 19.28
CA VAL A 168 8.13 4.37 19.15
C VAL A 168 6.76 4.32 19.83
N VAL A 169 6.04 3.20 19.75
CA VAL A 169 4.68 3.06 20.25
C VAL A 169 4.65 2.27 21.55
N ALA A 170 4.12 2.90 22.60
CA ALA A 170 3.90 2.25 23.88
C ALA A 170 2.84 1.14 23.80
N ARG A 171 3.14 -0.02 24.38
CA ARG A 171 2.25 -1.17 24.53
C ARG A 171 1.72 -1.24 25.96
N LYS A 172 0.55 -1.85 26.15
CA LYS A 172 -0.02 -2.04 27.50
C LYS A 172 -0.54 -3.43 27.73
N VAL A 173 -0.36 -3.92 28.94
CA VAL A 173 -0.99 -5.13 29.48
C VAL A 173 -1.64 -4.75 30.81
N SER A 174 -2.87 -5.23 31.04
CA SER A 174 -3.55 -5.01 32.31
C SER A 174 -4.11 -6.31 32.86
N ALA A 175 -3.86 -6.56 34.15
CA ALA A 175 -4.33 -7.74 34.86
C ALA A 175 -5.06 -7.34 36.14
N THR A 176 -6.10 -8.10 36.49
CA THR A 176 -6.73 -8.01 37.80
C THR A 176 -6.08 -9.06 38.69
N ILE A 177 -5.56 -8.66 39.85
CA ILE A 177 -4.75 -9.49 40.74
C ILE A 177 -5.28 -9.47 42.18
N GLY A 178 -4.83 -10.45 42.94
CA GLY A 178 -5.25 -10.75 44.30
C GLY A 178 -5.86 -12.14 44.37
N ASP A 179 -5.37 -12.95 45.31
CA ASP A 179 -5.73 -14.36 45.48
C ASP A 179 -5.95 -14.73 46.97
N ASN A 180 -5.95 -13.71 47.84
CA ASN A 180 -6.08 -13.84 49.29
C ASN A 180 -4.97 -14.67 49.95
N SER A 181 -3.82 -14.86 49.28
CA SER A 181 -2.71 -15.69 49.77
C SER A 181 -1.34 -15.08 49.51
N ALA A 182 -1.02 -14.75 48.26
CA ALA A 182 0.29 -14.24 47.87
C ALA A 182 0.42 -12.74 48.18
N THR A 183 1.54 -12.37 48.81
CA THR A 183 1.94 -10.96 48.96
C THR A 183 2.72 -10.45 47.76
N THR A 184 3.26 -11.33 46.92
CA THR A 184 3.96 -10.99 45.67
C THR A 184 3.30 -11.71 44.51
N ILE A 185 2.83 -10.95 43.52
CA ILE A 185 2.07 -11.48 42.38
C ILE A 185 2.79 -11.07 41.09
N SER A 186 3.04 -12.05 40.21
CA SER A 186 3.69 -11.83 38.92
C SER A 186 2.67 -11.56 37.82
N ILE A 187 2.99 -10.63 36.92
CA ILE A 187 2.23 -10.34 35.69
C ILE A 187 3.16 -10.56 34.51
N THR A 188 2.77 -11.46 33.61
CA THR A 188 3.43 -11.66 32.32
C THR A 188 2.91 -10.64 31.31
N HIS A 189 3.81 -9.83 30.74
CA HIS A 189 3.49 -8.80 29.77
C HIS A 189 4.09 -9.04 28.37
N ASN A 190 5.10 -9.91 28.22
CA ASN A 190 5.71 -10.27 26.93
C ASN A 190 6.20 -9.05 26.11
N PHE A 191 6.80 -8.07 26.77
CA PHE A 191 7.29 -6.87 26.09
C PHE A 191 8.74 -7.03 25.59
N GLY A 192 9.50 -8.01 26.08
CA GLY A 192 10.92 -8.13 25.78
C GLY A 192 11.75 -6.94 26.29
N THR A 193 11.27 -6.23 27.32
CA THR A 193 11.96 -5.09 27.94
C THR A 193 11.57 -4.92 29.41
N ARG A 194 12.49 -4.35 30.20
CA ARG A 194 12.29 -3.98 31.61
C ARG A 194 12.02 -2.49 31.82
N ASP A 195 12.01 -1.72 30.75
CA ASP A 195 11.66 -0.30 30.79
C ASP A 195 10.14 -0.18 30.91
N LEU A 196 9.65 -0.29 32.15
CA LEU A 196 8.22 -0.39 32.45
C LEU A 196 7.70 0.82 33.22
N ILE A 197 6.46 1.19 32.94
CA ILE A 197 5.63 2.04 33.80
C ILE A 197 4.49 1.18 34.34
N VAL A 198 4.40 1.09 35.66
CA VAL A 198 3.38 0.29 36.35
C VAL A 198 2.45 1.21 37.12
N SER A 199 1.14 1.02 36.93
CA SER A 199 0.11 1.62 37.77
C SER A 199 -0.74 0.53 38.41
N VAL A 200 -1.06 0.71 39.69
CA VAL A 200 -1.95 -0.16 40.45
C VAL A 200 -3.14 0.68 40.91
N ARG A 201 -4.34 0.15 40.76
CA ARG A 201 -5.57 0.76 41.28
C ARG A 201 -6.45 -0.27 41.97
N GLU A 202 -7.16 0.16 43.00
CA GLU A 202 -8.20 -0.65 43.61
C GLU A 202 -9.39 -0.78 42.65
N VAL A 203 -9.90 -2.00 42.46
CA VAL A 203 -10.98 -2.27 41.50
C VAL A 203 -12.30 -1.66 41.94
N SER A 204 -12.61 -1.71 43.24
CA SER A 204 -13.88 -1.23 43.79
C SER A 204 -14.02 0.29 43.74
N SER A 205 -12.94 1.01 44.04
CA SER A 205 -12.94 2.47 44.23
C SER A 205 -12.30 3.25 43.09
N ASN A 206 -11.53 2.58 42.21
CA ASN A 206 -10.62 3.19 41.24
C ASN A 206 -9.52 4.08 41.86
N ALA A 207 -9.30 3.99 43.17
CA ALA A 207 -8.22 4.73 43.82
C ALA A 207 -6.85 4.22 43.38
N GLY A 208 -5.91 5.15 43.13
CA GLY A 208 -4.52 4.81 42.85
C GLY A 208 -3.86 4.21 44.09
N VAL A 209 -3.11 3.13 43.90
CA VAL A 209 -2.41 2.41 44.97
C VAL A 209 -0.92 2.42 44.62
N ILE A 210 -0.11 2.80 45.60
CA ILE A 210 1.34 2.67 45.50
C ILE A 210 1.69 1.29 46.04
N ALA A 211 2.25 0.45 45.18
CA ALA A 211 2.80 -0.85 45.53
C ALA A 211 4.25 -0.90 45.06
N ASP A 212 5.08 -1.70 45.74
CA ASP A 212 6.42 -1.97 45.27
C ASP A 212 6.35 -2.87 44.04
N TRP A 213 7.22 -2.64 43.06
CA TRP A 213 7.28 -3.47 41.88
C TRP A 213 8.69 -3.63 41.33
N VAL A 214 8.95 -4.80 40.74
CA VAL A 214 10.24 -5.14 40.15
C VAL A 214 10.00 -5.80 38.79
N ALA A 215 10.61 -5.26 37.72
CA ALA A 215 10.71 -5.93 36.43
C ALA A 215 11.67 -7.13 36.56
N ASN A 216 11.12 -8.29 36.94
CA ASN A 216 11.91 -9.47 37.32
C ASN A 216 12.46 -10.24 36.10
N THR A 217 11.83 -10.12 34.93
CA THR A 217 12.37 -10.55 33.63
C THR A 217 11.99 -9.53 32.55
N ASP A 218 12.44 -9.75 31.32
CA ASP A 218 12.08 -8.88 30.19
C ASP A 218 10.60 -9.03 29.77
N ASP A 219 9.91 -10.05 30.29
CA ASP A 219 8.52 -10.36 29.96
C ASP A 219 7.60 -10.43 31.18
N THR A 220 8.12 -10.15 32.38
CA THR A 220 7.34 -10.20 33.61
C THR A 220 7.69 -9.09 34.60
N VAL A 221 6.67 -8.64 35.34
CA VAL A 221 6.81 -7.75 36.49
C VAL A 221 6.18 -8.37 37.73
N GLN A 222 6.81 -8.19 38.88
CA GLN A 222 6.30 -8.60 40.19
C GLN A 222 5.81 -7.39 40.97
N ILE A 223 4.62 -7.51 41.57
CA ILE A 223 4.02 -6.49 42.43
C ILE A 223 3.96 -7.06 43.85
N THR A 224 4.51 -6.32 44.82
CA THR A 224 4.57 -6.74 46.22
C THR A 224 3.72 -5.83 47.10
N PHE A 225 2.89 -6.45 47.94
CA PHE A 225 1.98 -5.82 48.89
C PHE A 225 2.36 -6.19 50.32
N GLY A 226 2.15 -5.28 51.26
CA GLY A 226 2.38 -5.56 52.69
C GLY A 226 1.39 -6.58 53.29
N VAL A 227 0.23 -6.76 52.66
CA VAL A 227 -0.81 -7.74 53.01
C VAL A 227 -1.28 -8.40 51.71
N ALA A 228 -1.53 -9.71 51.74
CA ALA A 228 -2.04 -10.44 50.59
C ALA A 228 -3.37 -9.81 50.13
N PRO A 229 -3.45 -9.32 48.88
CA PRO A 229 -4.69 -8.73 48.38
C PRO A 229 -5.81 -9.75 48.33
N THR A 230 -7.04 -9.32 48.63
CA THR A 230 -8.22 -10.18 48.47
C THR A 230 -8.43 -10.51 47.00
N THR A 231 -9.24 -11.54 46.72
CA THR A 231 -9.44 -12.02 45.35
C THR A 231 -9.86 -10.89 44.40
N GLY A 232 -9.00 -10.59 43.42
CA GLY A 232 -9.25 -9.56 42.40
C GLY A 232 -9.30 -8.11 42.92
N GLN A 233 -8.69 -7.81 44.08
CA GLN A 233 -8.74 -6.50 44.70
C GLN A 233 -8.13 -5.38 43.83
N TYR A 234 -7.07 -5.66 43.09
CA TYR A 234 -6.30 -4.65 42.37
C TYR A 234 -6.28 -4.87 40.86
N ARG A 235 -6.35 -3.79 40.09
CA ARG A 235 -6.07 -3.76 38.66
C ARG A 235 -4.70 -3.15 38.45
N VAL A 236 -3.81 -3.90 37.83
CA VAL A 236 -2.48 -3.45 37.45
C VAL A 236 -2.46 -3.18 35.95
N THR A 237 -1.83 -2.09 35.55
CA THR A 237 -1.53 -1.78 34.15
C THR A 237 -0.04 -1.56 34.01
N VAL A 238 0.58 -2.34 33.13
CA VAL A 238 1.98 -2.30 32.76
C VAL A 238 2.08 -1.71 31.36
N VAL A 239 2.93 -0.72 31.18
CA VAL A 239 3.20 -0.05 29.90
C VAL A 239 4.69 -0.14 29.62
N ALA A 240 5.06 -0.41 28.36
CA ALA A 240 6.43 -0.33 27.85
C ALA A 240 6.42 0.39 26.51
#